data_AF-A0A7S2M2Y1-F1
#
_entry.id   AF-A0A7S2M2Y1-F1
#
_cell.length_a   1.000
_cell.length_b   1.000
_cell.length_c   1.000
_cell.angle_alpha   90.00
_cell.angle_beta   90.00
_cell.angle_gamma   90.00
#
_symmetry.space_group_name_H-M   'P 1'
#
loop_
_entity.id
_entity.type
_entity.pdbx_description
1 polymer ?
#
loop_
_entity_poly.entity_id
_entity_poly.type
_entity_poly.pdbx_seq_one_letter_code
_entity_poly.pdbx_strand_id
1 'polypeptide(L)'
;HFFVGVNVFAIGISFVWLSANSYHITSTDWIGGVAALIHALTVAEIALLVLLYYMVKDARDAMRKSNDMKKFAANLSKSKGFAEVDGLTVEEFGWLSADEDDDASPLFWTNGDVSSDVAADGKMLTKAEEAVATKLAKLAKSVDPQVAESLLVKADVCRFEGLREYVYLVLNFFAFYGYAACILVYYFQNEEAQPSFMRTVLLHLPNADADWLGNAVGDFMWTVEPIVILGSPLVAQSITKDARKKEKVA
;
A
#
# COMPACT_ATOMS: atom_id res chain seq x y z
N HIS A 1 0.10 12.64 3.54
CA HIS A 1 -0.55 12.10 4.76
C HIS A 1 -1.95 12.64 5.02
N PHE A 2 -2.15 13.95 5.28
CA PHE A 2 -3.51 14.48 5.57
C PHE A 2 -4.55 14.15 4.49
N PHE A 3 -4.21 14.34 3.21
CA PHE A 3 -5.13 14.09 2.10
C PHE A 3 -5.55 12.61 1.99
N VAL A 4 -4.62 11.67 2.15
CA VAL A 4 -4.94 10.23 2.17
C VAL A 4 -5.82 9.90 3.38
N GLY A 5 -5.49 10.45 4.56
CA GLY A 5 -6.28 10.26 5.78
C GLY A 5 -7.73 10.73 5.66
N VAL A 6 -7.99 11.84 4.98
CA VAL A 6 -9.35 12.32 4.71
C VAL A 6 -10.14 11.34 3.85
N ASN A 7 -9.52 10.77 2.82
CA ASN A 7 -10.18 9.79 1.94
C ASN A 7 -10.48 8.48 2.68
N VAL A 8 -9.52 7.97 3.46
CA VAL A 8 -9.72 6.78 4.32
C VAL A 8 -10.84 7.02 5.34
N PHE A 9 -10.89 8.21 5.94
CA PHE A 9 -11.96 8.58 6.86
C PHE A 9 -13.34 8.60 6.18
N ALA A 10 -13.44 9.16 4.97
CA ALA A 10 -14.68 9.20 4.19
C ALA A 10 -15.17 7.78 3.82
N ILE A 11 -14.25 6.89 3.44
CA ILE A 11 -14.56 5.47 3.21
C ILE A 11 -15.06 4.82 4.50
N GLY A 12 -14.38 5.05 5.63
CA GLY A 12 -14.78 4.53 6.94
C GLY A 12 -16.19 4.95 7.35
N ILE A 13 -16.55 6.23 7.18
CA ILE A 13 -17.93 6.70 7.43
C ILE A 13 -18.93 5.99 6.51
N SER A 14 -18.57 5.82 5.23
CA SER A 14 -19.44 5.17 4.25
C SER A 14 -19.70 3.70 4.64
N PHE A 15 -18.68 2.97 5.10
CA PHE A 15 -18.84 1.60 5.63
C PHE A 15 -19.70 1.52 6.88
N VAL A 16 -19.54 2.46 7.83
CA VAL A 16 -20.40 2.53 9.02
C VAL A 16 -21.86 2.71 8.60
N TRP A 17 -22.11 3.55 7.61
CA TRP A 17 -23.45 3.78 7.07
C TRP A 17 -24.03 2.56 6.36
N LEU A 18 -23.24 1.89 5.51
CA LEU A 18 -23.64 0.65 4.83
C LEU A 18 -23.96 -0.46 5.84
N SER A 19 -23.17 -0.56 6.91
CA SER A 19 -23.42 -1.50 8.01
C SER A 19 -24.73 -1.18 8.72
N ALA A 20 -24.98 0.08 9.06
CA ALA A 20 -26.23 0.51 9.69
C ALA A 20 -27.46 0.24 8.80
N ASN A 21 -27.32 0.43 7.48
CA ASN A 21 -28.38 0.13 6.50
C ASN A 21 -28.64 -1.38 6.43
N SER A 22 -27.58 -2.20 6.47
CA SER A 22 -27.68 -3.67 6.51
C SER A 22 -28.41 -4.19 7.76
N TYR A 23 -28.31 -3.49 8.88
CA TYR A 23 -29.09 -3.78 10.10
C TYR A 23 -30.52 -3.21 10.08
N HIS A 24 -30.96 -2.63 8.95
CA HIS A 24 -32.24 -1.94 8.81
C HIS A 24 -32.45 -0.78 9.81
N ILE A 25 -31.37 -0.24 10.39
CA ILE A 25 -31.45 0.89 11.35
C ILE A 25 -31.93 2.16 10.64
N THR A 26 -31.64 2.28 9.35
CA THR A 26 -31.97 3.42 8.50
C THR A 26 -33.05 3.07 7.46
N SER A 27 -34.09 2.33 7.83
CA SER A 27 -35.16 1.94 6.88
C SER A 27 -36.21 3.03 6.60
N THR A 28 -35.97 4.29 6.97
CA THR A 28 -36.90 5.42 6.77
C THR A 28 -36.48 6.33 5.62
N ASP A 29 -37.44 6.70 4.76
CA ASP A 29 -37.28 7.19 3.37
C ASP A 29 -36.39 8.43 3.13
N TRP A 30 -35.93 9.14 4.15
CA TRP A 30 -35.19 10.42 4.00
C TRP A 30 -33.76 10.42 4.61
N ILE A 31 -33.54 9.67 5.69
CA ILE A 31 -32.22 9.44 6.32
C ILE A 31 -31.70 8.04 5.96
N GLY A 32 -32.37 7.35 5.04
CA GLY A 32 -32.31 5.91 4.92
C GLY A 32 -32.76 5.36 3.58
N GLY A 33 -32.74 4.03 3.45
CA GLY A 33 -33.14 3.33 2.24
C GLY A 33 -32.09 3.33 1.12
N VAL A 34 -32.54 2.98 -0.10
CA VAL A 34 -31.68 2.73 -1.27
C VAL A 34 -30.92 4.00 -1.69
N ALA A 35 -31.55 5.18 -1.66
CA ALA A 35 -30.90 6.43 -2.03
C ALA A 35 -29.71 6.75 -1.11
N ALA A 36 -29.87 6.56 0.20
CA ALA A 36 -28.81 6.79 1.17
C ALA A 36 -27.67 5.77 1.02
N LEU A 37 -27.98 4.52 0.67
CA LEU A 37 -27.00 3.49 0.34
C LEU A 37 -26.18 3.88 -0.88
N ILE A 38 -26.83 4.31 -1.97
CA ILE A 38 -26.17 4.72 -3.20
C ILE A 38 -25.29 5.97 -2.98
N HIS A 39 -25.74 6.94 -2.19
CA HIS A 39 -24.92 8.10 -1.85
C HIS A 39 -23.70 7.74 -1.00
N ALA A 40 -23.84 6.82 -0.03
CA ALA A 40 -22.70 6.33 0.74
C ALA A 40 -21.70 5.59 -0.16
N LEU A 41 -22.17 4.72 -1.06
CA LEU A 41 -21.30 4.09 -2.06
C LEU A 41 -20.62 5.14 -2.94
N THR A 42 -21.35 6.14 -3.42
CA THR A 42 -20.77 7.21 -4.25
C THR A 42 -19.63 7.95 -3.54
N VAL A 43 -19.77 8.25 -2.24
CA VAL A 43 -18.71 8.88 -1.45
C VAL A 43 -17.50 7.96 -1.31
N ALA A 44 -17.73 6.68 -1.01
CA ALA A 44 -16.67 5.67 -0.93
C ALA A 44 -15.91 5.55 -2.25
N GLU A 45 -16.62 5.48 -3.37
CA GLU A 45 -16.06 5.35 -4.72
C GLU A 45 -15.21 6.55 -5.14
N ILE A 46 -15.66 7.78 -4.84
CA ILE A 46 -14.89 9.00 -5.12
C ILE A 46 -13.59 9.01 -4.31
N ALA A 47 -13.66 8.64 -3.03
CA ALA A 47 -12.47 8.55 -2.18
C ALA A 47 -11.54 7.43 -2.64
N LEU A 48 -12.10 6.29 -3.07
CA LEU A 48 -11.35 5.15 -3.57
C LEU A 48 -10.56 5.50 -4.83
N LEU A 49 -11.12 6.29 -5.75
CA LEU A 49 -10.42 6.74 -6.96
C LEU A 49 -9.08 7.42 -6.64
N VAL A 50 -9.05 8.24 -5.58
CA VAL A 50 -7.81 8.87 -5.10
C VAL A 50 -6.84 7.82 -4.55
N LEU A 51 -7.34 6.84 -3.79
CA LEU A 51 -6.51 5.78 -3.22
C LEU A 51 -5.93 4.86 -4.30
N LEU A 52 -6.68 4.54 -5.36
CA LEU A 52 -6.17 3.76 -6.50
C LEU A 52 -4.94 4.43 -7.14
N TYR A 53 -4.95 5.75 -7.27
CA TYR A 53 -3.78 6.48 -7.75
C TYR A 53 -2.57 6.33 -6.82
N TYR A 54 -2.78 6.45 -5.50
CA TYR A 54 -1.69 6.27 -4.53
C TYR A 54 -1.18 4.83 -4.48
N MET A 55 -2.04 3.82 -4.61
CA MET A 55 -1.62 2.42 -4.73
C MET A 55 -0.67 2.20 -5.92
N VAL A 56 -0.96 2.80 -7.08
CA VAL A 56 -0.05 2.76 -8.25
C VAL A 56 1.29 3.43 -7.92
N LYS A 57 1.25 4.59 -7.27
CA LYS A 57 2.46 5.34 -6.92
C LYS A 57 3.32 4.55 -5.93
N ASP A 58 2.73 4.10 -4.83
CA ASP A 58 3.40 3.40 -3.74
C ASP A 58 3.97 2.06 -4.22
N ALA A 59 3.23 1.32 -5.06
CA ALA A 59 3.73 0.11 -5.71
C ALA A 59 4.99 0.38 -6.54
N ARG A 60 5.00 1.45 -7.34
CA ARG A 60 6.14 1.82 -8.19
C ARG A 60 7.34 2.25 -7.36
N ASP A 61 7.11 3.02 -6.32
CA ASP A 61 8.18 3.54 -5.45
C ASP A 61 8.83 2.39 -4.66
N ALA A 62 8.04 1.45 -4.13
CA ALA A 62 8.55 0.22 -3.50
C ALA A 62 9.36 -0.65 -4.48
N MET A 63 8.88 -0.84 -5.71
CA MET A 63 9.61 -1.60 -6.73
C MET A 63 10.93 -0.92 -7.15
N ARG A 64 10.97 0.42 -7.22
CA ARG A 64 12.20 1.17 -7.49
C ARG A 64 13.19 1.01 -6.34
N LYS A 65 12.74 1.26 -5.11
CA LYS A 65 13.55 1.09 -3.89
C LYS A 65 14.17 -0.29 -3.81
N SER A 66 13.41 -1.35 -4.07
CA SER A 66 13.93 -2.72 -4.16
C SER A 66 15.05 -2.88 -5.20
N ASN A 67 14.85 -2.35 -6.41
CA ASN A 67 15.86 -2.45 -7.47
C ASN A 67 17.13 -1.67 -7.13
N ASP A 68 17.00 -0.51 -6.50
CA ASP A 68 18.13 0.33 -6.13
C ASP A 68 18.89 -0.27 -4.95
N MET A 69 18.21 -0.84 -3.96
CA MET A 69 18.83 -1.67 -2.92
C MET A 69 19.63 -2.85 -3.49
N LYS A 70 19.10 -3.54 -4.52
CA LYS A 70 19.82 -4.65 -5.17
C LYS A 70 21.08 -4.19 -5.90
N LYS A 71 21.01 -3.06 -6.62
CA LYS A 71 22.18 -2.48 -7.26
C LYS A 71 23.23 -2.06 -6.23
N PHE A 72 22.78 -1.43 -5.15
CA PHE A 72 23.64 -1.00 -4.06
C PHE A 72 24.34 -2.20 -3.40
N ALA A 73 23.60 -3.26 -3.04
CA ALA A 73 24.18 -4.49 -2.51
C ALA A 73 25.18 -5.15 -3.49
N ALA A 74 24.87 -5.18 -4.79
CA ALA A 74 25.78 -5.72 -5.81
C ALA A 74 27.08 -4.89 -5.92
N ASN A 75 26.99 -3.57 -5.83
CA ASN A 75 28.17 -2.69 -5.83
C ASN A 75 29.01 -2.89 -4.57
N LEU A 76 28.37 -3.03 -3.42
CA LEU A 76 28.99 -3.31 -2.11
C LEU A 76 29.76 -4.63 -2.12
N SER A 77 29.22 -5.66 -2.78
CA SER A 77 29.89 -6.97 -2.90
C SER A 77 31.11 -6.95 -3.83
N LYS A 78 31.17 -6.00 -4.78
CA LYS A 78 32.26 -5.87 -5.76
C LYS A 78 33.36 -4.93 -5.28
N SER A 79 33.05 -3.96 -4.42
CA SER A 79 34.05 -3.04 -3.88
C SER A 79 34.93 -3.78 -2.86
N LYS A 80 36.26 -3.78 -3.10
CA LYS A 80 37.24 -4.29 -2.13
C LYS A 80 37.44 -3.28 -0.99
N GLY A 81 36.40 -3.07 -0.21
CA GLY A 81 36.36 -2.09 0.88
C GLY A 81 35.65 -0.79 0.51
N PHE A 82 35.08 -0.14 1.53
CA PHE A 82 34.35 1.15 1.46
C PHE A 82 35.33 2.33 1.32
N ALA A 83 36.06 2.40 0.21
CA ALA A 83 36.92 3.55 -0.07
C ALA A 83 36.13 4.77 -0.62
N GLU A 84 34.86 4.61 -0.99
CA GLU A 84 33.99 5.65 -1.56
C GLU A 84 32.83 6.04 -0.63
N VAL A 85 33.10 6.16 0.68
CA VAL A 85 32.12 6.61 1.68
C VAL A 85 31.56 8.01 1.38
N ASP A 86 32.33 8.86 0.71
CA ASP A 86 31.96 10.25 0.42
C ASP A 86 30.86 10.40 -0.66
N GLY A 87 30.42 9.30 -1.29
CA GLY A 87 29.42 9.31 -2.37
C GLY A 87 28.03 8.78 -2.01
N LEU A 88 27.79 8.38 -0.76
CA LEU A 88 26.54 7.75 -0.34
C LEU A 88 25.39 8.75 -0.24
N THR A 89 24.24 8.38 -0.82
CA THR A 89 23.01 9.14 -0.64
C THR A 89 22.43 8.92 0.77
N VAL A 90 21.65 9.89 1.25
CA VAL A 90 20.92 9.77 2.53
C VAL A 90 20.04 8.53 2.57
N GLU A 91 19.46 8.15 1.42
CA GLU A 91 18.58 6.99 1.31
C GLU A 91 19.34 5.67 1.44
N GLU A 92 20.47 5.52 0.73
CA GLU A 92 21.34 4.34 0.84
C GLU A 92 21.90 4.18 2.27
N PHE A 93 22.22 5.28 2.92
CA PHE A 93 22.61 5.27 4.33
C PHE A 93 21.46 4.77 5.23
N GLY A 94 20.24 5.24 5.00
CA GLY A 94 19.05 4.80 5.73
C GLY A 94 18.84 3.29 5.68
N TRP A 95 19.13 2.66 4.54
CA TRP A 95 19.01 1.21 4.37
C TRP A 95 20.00 0.41 5.25
N LEU A 96 21.19 0.97 5.47
CA LEU A 96 22.25 0.39 6.30
C LEU A 96 22.00 0.60 7.80
N SER A 97 21.34 1.69 8.20
CA SER A 97 21.11 2.01 9.61
C SER A 97 19.92 1.28 10.25
N ALA A 98 19.01 0.73 9.44
CA ALA A 98 17.73 0.17 9.90
C ALA A 98 17.81 -1.20 10.62
N ASP A 99 19.00 -1.71 10.93
CA ASP A 99 19.19 -3.07 11.49
C ASP A 99 19.15 -3.18 13.02
N GLU A 100 18.93 -2.09 13.78
CA GLU A 100 19.06 -2.17 15.25
C GLU A 100 17.76 -2.05 16.08
N ASP A 101 16.59 -1.64 15.56
CA ASP A 101 15.42 -1.41 16.45
C ASP A 101 14.03 -1.89 15.95
N ASP A 102 13.86 -2.48 14.76
CA ASP A 102 12.53 -2.84 14.22
C ASP A 102 12.26 -4.37 14.16
N ASP A 103 12.71 -5.10 15.18
CA ASP A 103 12.10 -6.41 15.47
C ASP A 103 10.67 -6.15 16.04
N ALA A 104 9.66 -6.43 15.20
CA ALA A 104 8.25 -6.63 15.57
C ALA A 104 7.25 -5.46 15.50
N SER A 105 7.23 -4.69 14.39
CA SER A 105 6.00 -3.99 13.99
C SER A 105 5.55 -4.39 12.59
N PRO A 106 4.27 -4.77 12.39
CA PRO A 106 3.74 -4.97 11.04
C PRO A 106 3.83 -3.62 10.31
N LEU A 107 4.74 -3.55 9.33
CA LEU A 107 5.11 -2.38 8.52
C LEU A 107 3.94 -1.65 7.81
N PHE A 108 2.70 -2.10 7.99
CA PHE A 108 1.51 -1.50 7.42
C PHE A 108 1.23 -0.07 7.93
N TRP A 109 1.66 0.28 9.14
CA TRP A 109 1.41 1.61 9.73
C TRP A 109 2.63 2.54 9.78
N THR A 110 3.84 2.03 9.52
CA THR A 110 5.08 2.80 9.71
C THR A 110 5.58 3.49 8.45
N ASN A 111 4.91 3.35 7.30
CA ASN A 111 5.07 4.28 6.17
C ASN A 111 4.26 5.58 6.36
N GLY A 112 4.11 6.03 7.61
CA GLY A 112 4.26 7.47 7.79
C GLY A 112 5.65 7.77 7.27
N ASP A 113 5.77 8.60 6.21
CA ASP A 113 6.99 9.37 6.06
C ASP A 113 7.35 9.79 7.48
N VAL A 114 8.55 9.44 7.94
CA VAL A 114 9.21 10.30 8.92
C VAL A 114 9.22 11.63 8.20
N SER A 115 8.17 12.40 8.43
CA SER A 115 8.02 13.69 7.85
C SER A 115 9.30 14.39 8.24
N SER A 116 9.85 15.06 7.26
CA SER A 116 10.88 16.08 7.38
C SER A 116 10.54 17.19 8.40
N ASP A 117 9.55 17.02 9.29
CA ASP A 117 9.17 17.92 10.38
C ASP A 117 9.97 17.68 11.67
N VAL A 118 10.83 16.65 11.74
CA VAL A 118 11.82 16.53 12.85
C VAL A 118 13.07 17.39 12.58
N ALA A 119 13.15 18.07 11.43
CA ALA A 119 14.23 18.99 11.06
C ALA A 119 14.10 20.38 11.70
N ALA A 120 13.51 20.49 12.89
CA ALA A 120 13.33 21.77 13.60
C ALA A 120 14.37 22.03 14.71
N ASP A 121 15.38 21.16 14.89
CA ASP A 121 16.43 21.41 15.89
C ASP A 121 17.82 21.02 15.36
N GLY A 122 18.58 22.03 14.92
CA GLY A 122 19.93 21.90 14.33
C GLY A 122 20.99 21.27 15.26
N LYS A 123 20.61 20.84 16.47
CA LYS A 123 21.45 20.07 17.40
C LYS A 123 21.30 18.55 17.29
N MET A 124 20.24 18.03 16.66
CA MET A 124 20.10 16.58 16.42
C MET A 124 20.79 16.11 15.14
N LEU A 125 20.95 16.98 14.15
CA LEU A 125 21.68 16.71 12.91
C LEU A 125 23.14 16.34 13.19
N THR A 126 23.82 17.04 14.09
CA THR A 126 25.22 16.74 14.41
C THR A 126 25.40 15.40 15.12
N LYS A 127 24.46 15.00 15.99
CA LYS A 127 24.47 13.67 16.62
C LYS A 127 24.14 12.56 15.62
N ALA A 128 23.20 12.80 14.71
CA ALA A 128 22.90 11.85 13.63
C ALA A 128 24.12 11.71 12.71
N GLU A 129 24.75 12.82 12.31
CA GLU A 129 25.97 12.87 11.49
C GLU A 129 27.17 12.20 12.18
N GLU A 130 27.36 12.37 13.49
CA GLU A 130 28.41 11.67 14.25
C GLU A 130 28.13 10.18 14.40
N ALA A 131 26.87 9.78 14.62
CA ALA A 131 26.46 8.39 14.63
C ALA A 131 26.62 7.75 13.24
N VAL A 132 26.30 8.51 12.19
CA VAL A 132 26.49 8.19 10.77
C VAL A 132 27.98 7.98 10.48
N ALA A 133 28.84 8.92 10.86
CA ALA A 133 30.28 8.84 10.66
C ALA A 133 30.91 7.67 11.43
N THR A 134 30.41 7.38 12.63
CA THR A 134 30.89 6.26 13.45
C THR A 134 30.45 4.90 12.86
N LYS A 135 29.20 4.79 12.39
CA LYS A 135 28.70 3.60 11.69
C LYS A 135 29.41 3.40 10.35
N LEU A 136 29.66 4.47 9.60
CA LEU A 136 30.45 4.46 8.37
C LEU A 136 31.90 4.03 8.64
N ALA A 137 32.54 4.55 9.68
CA ALA A 137 33.90 4.12 10.05
C ALA A 137 33.96 2.65 10.50
N LYS A 138 32.86 2.11 11.04
CA LYS A 138 32.72 0.69 11.43
C LYS A 138 32.46 -0.20 10.20
N LEU A 139 31.56 0.20 9.30
CA LEU A 139 31.33 -0.45 8.00
C LEU A 139 32.56 -0.40 7.09
N ALA A 140 33.31 0.70 7.11
CA ALA A 140 34.50 0.89 6.30
C ALA A 140 35.65 -0.04 6.68
N LYS A 141 35.69 -0.51 7.93
CA LYS A 141 36.72 -1.45 8.42
C LYS A 141 36.43 -2.91 8.09
N SER A 142 35.19 -3.25 7.79
CA SER A 142 34.80 -4.58 7.31
C SER A 142 33.44 -4.49 6.62
N VAL A 143 33.45 -4.51 5.29
CA VAL A 143 32.27 -4.86 4.51
C VAL A 143 32.03 -6.33 4.77
N ASP A 144 31.27 -6.60 5.83
CA ASP A 144 30.85 -7.95 6.12
C ASP A 144 29.94 -8.39 4.96
N PRO A 145 30.23 -9.51 4.28
CA PRO A 145 29.31 -10.11 3.31
C PRO A 145 27.86 -10.20 3.84
N GLN A 146 27.70 -10.29 5.17
CA GLN A 146 26.41 -10.25 5.86
C GLN A 146 25.60 -8.96 5.61
N VAL A 147 26.24 -7.80 5.44
CA VAL A 147 25.55 -6.52 5.17
C VAL A 147 24.93 -6.52 3.77
N ALA A 148 25.66 -7.01 2.77
CA ALA A 148 25.14 -7.15 1.41
C ALA A 148 23.98 -8.15 1.37
N GLU A 149 24.08 -9.26 2.11
CA GLU A 149 23.00 -10.24 2.20
C GLU A 149 21.75 -9.66 2.89
N SER A 150 21.90 -8.97 4.03
CA SER A 150 20.79 -8.27 4.71
C SER A 150 20.06 -7.29 3.79
N LEU A 151 20.82 -6.50 3.01
CA LEU A 151 20.25 -5.57 2.02
C LEU A 151 19.46 -6.28 0.92
N LEU A 152 19.93 -7.45 0.44
CA LEU A 152 19.20 -8.23 -0.56
C LEU A 152 17.87 -8.75 0.00
N VAL A 153 17.84 -9.19 1.27
CA VAL A 153 16.60 -9.61 1.94
C VAL A 153 15.63 -8.44 2.09
N LYS A 154 16.11 -7.27 2.53
CA LYS A 154 15.30 -6.05 2.61
C LYS A 154 14.74 -5.66 1.23
N ALA A 155 15.56 -5.79 0.19
CA ALA A 155 15.12 -5.53 -1.17
C ALA A 155 14.02 -6.50 -1.61
N ASP A 156 14.10 -7.78 -1.26
CA ASP A 156 13.06 -8.76 -1.58
C ASP A 156 11.76 -8.51 -0.79
N VAL A 157 11.84 -8.09 0.46
CA VAL A 157 10.66 -7.65 1.24
C VAL A 157 10.02 -6.42 0.60
N CYS A 158 10.81 -5.41 0.23
CA CYS A 158 10.29 -4.21 -0.42
C CYS A 158 9.68 -4.51 -1.81
N ARG A 159 10.24 -5.47 -2.54
CA ARG A 159 9.63 -5.98 -3.78
C ARG A 159 8.27 -6.62 -3.51
N PHE A 160 8.19 -7.46 -2.47
CA PHE A 160 6.96 -8.11 -2.08
C PHE A 160 5.89 -7.07 -1.69
N GLU A 161 6.26 -6.03 -0.93
CA GLU A 161 5.36 -4.91 -0.62
C GLU A 161 4.85 -4.23 -1.90
N GLY A 162 5.73 -3.90 -2.85
CA GLY A 162 5.31 -3.31 -4.12
C GLY A 162 4.36 -4.21 -4.93
N LEU A 163 4.62 -5.52 -4.96
CA LEU A 163 3.72 -6.49 -5.61
C LEU A 163 2.37 -6.60 -4.89
N ARG A 164 2.36 -6.54 -3.56
CA ARG A 164 1.16 -6.54 -2.74
C ARG A 164 0.30 -5.30 -3.02
N GLU A 165 0.90 -4.13 -3.15
CA GLU A 165 0.17 -2.90 -3.52
C GLU A 165 -0.48 -3.03 -4.91
N TYR A 166 0.15 -3.71 -5.87
CA TYR A 166 -0.51 -4.04 -7.15
C TYR A 166 -1.69 -5.01 -6.98
N VAL A 167 -1.60 -5.97 -6.07
CA VAL A 167 -2.74 -6.85 -5.76
C VAL A 167 -3.89 -6.02 -5.19
N TYR A 168 -3.62 -5.12 -4.24
CA TYR A 168 -4.64 -4.22 -3.70
C TYR A 168 -5.24 -3.31 -4.76
N LEU A 169 -4.42 -2.78 -5.67
CA LEU A 169 -4.90 -2.00 -6.81
C LEU A 169 -5.90 -2.80 -7.65
N VAL A 170 -5.59 -4.07 -7.97
CA VAL A 170 -6.47 -4.91 -8.78
C VAL A 170 -7.78 -5.20 -8.03
N LEU A 171 -7.70 -5.59 -6.76
CA LEU A 171 -8.89 -5.85 -5.94
C LEU A 171 -9.77 -4.61 -5.85
N ASN A 172 -9.20 -3.47 -5.49
CA ASN A 172 -9.92 -2.22 -5.34
C ASN A 172 -10.42 -1.65 -6.67
N PHE A 173 -9.73 -1.91 -7.79
CA PHE A 173 -10.22 -1.52 -9.11
C PHE A 173 -11.47 -2.31 -9.50
N PHE A 174 -11.51 -3.62 -9.23
CA PHE A 174 -12.70 -4.42 -9.46
C PHE A 174 -13.83 -4.09 -8.47
N ALA A 175 -13.50 -3.79 -7.22
CA ALA A 175 -14.48 -3.30 -6.25
C ALA A 175 -15.12 -1.99 -6.71
N PHE A 176 -14.27 -1.04 -7.12
CA PHE A 176 -14.70 0.24 -7.69
C PHE A 176 -15.64 0.05 -8.87
N TYR A 177 -15.24 -0.78 -9.85
CA TYR A 177 -16.07 -1.08 -11.01
C TYR A 177 -17.42 -1.71 -10.60
N GLY A 178 -17.39 -2.65 -9.66
CA GLY A 178 -18.59 -3.34 -9.16
C GLY A 178 -19.62 -2.38 -8.60
N TYR A 179 -19.25 -1.56 -7.62
CA TYR A 179 -20.18 -0.60 -7.01
C TYR A 179 -20.50 0.58 -7.92
N ALA A 180 -19.59 1.00 -8.80
CA ALA A 180 -19.89 1.98 -9.84
C ALA A 180 -21.02 1.49 -10.75
N ALA A 181 -21.06 0.20 -11.12
CA ALA A 181 -22.17 -0.35 -11.90
C ALA A 181 -23.52 -0.21 -11.16
N CYS A 182 -23.58 -0.50 -9.86
CA CYS A 182 -24.79 -0.33 -9.04
C CYS A 182 -25.26 1.13 -8.98
N ILE A 183 -24.33 2.07 -8.76
CA ILE A 183 -24.60 3.51 -8.75
C ILE A 183 -25.15 3.96 -10.10
N LEU A 184 -24.55 3.51 -11.20
CA LEU A 184 -24.97 3.86 -12.54
C LEU A 184 -26.36 3.31 -12.87
N VAL A 185 -26.65 2.04 -12.54
CA VAL A 185 -27.99 1.46 -12.71
C VAL A 185 -29.04 2.25 -11.92
N TYR A 186 -28.72 2.67 -10.69
CA TYR A 186 -29.63 3.47 -9.87
C TYR A 186 -29.99 4.81 -10.50
N TYR A 187 -29.02 5.53 -11.09
CA TYR A 187 -29.28 6.83 -11.73
C TYR A 187 -29.83 6.70 -13.16
N PHE A 188 -29.57 5.59 -13.85
CA PHE A 188 -30.01 5.33 -15.23
C PHE A 188 -30.99 4.16 -15.31
N GLN A 189 -32.07 4.24 -14.52
CA GLN A 189 -33.07 3.15 -14.42
C GLN A 189 -33.76 2.82 -15.75
N ASN A 190 -33.98 3.83 -16.60
CA ASN A 190 -34.62 3.62 -17.91
C ASN A 190 -33.59 3.13 -18.94
N GLU A 191 -33.50 1.82 -19.13
CA GLU A 191 -32.59 1.16 -20.08
C GLU A 191 -32.74 1.68 -21.51
N GLU A 192 -33.95 2.02 -21.94
CA GLU A 192 -34.23 2.50 -23.30
C GLU A 192 -33.62 3.89 -23.54
N ALA A 193 -33.54 4.71 -22.50
CA ALA A 193 -32.99 6.06 -22.55
C ALA A 193 -31.49 6.13 -22.22
N GLN A 194 -30.84 4.98 -21.96
CA GLN A 194 -29.42 4.95 -21.63
C GLN A 194 -28.52 5.36 -22.81
N PRO A 195 -27.56 6.27 -22.60
CA PRO A 195 -26.51 6.54 -23.58
C PRO A 195 -25.71 5.27 -23.92
N SER A 196 -25.20 5.17 -25.15
CA SER A 196 -24.44 4.00 -25.61
C SER A 196 -23.20 3.69 -24.76
N PHE A 197 -22.50 4.72 -24.27
CA PHE A 197 -21.34 4.52 -23.40
C PHE A 197 -21.73 3.85 -22.07
N MET A 198 -22.93 4.14 -21.56
CA MET A 198 -23.43 3.53 -20.31
C MET A 198 -23.62 2.04 -20.50
N ARG A 199 -24.26 1.65 -21.61
CA ARG A 199 -24.46 0.23 -21.95
C ARG A 199 -23.12 -0.50 -22.09
N THR A 200 -22.11 0.14 -22.67
CA THR A 200 -20.76 -0.45 -22.75
C THR A 200 -20.13 -0.64 -21.36
N VAL A 201 -20.25 0.35 -20.47
CA VAL A 201 -19.74 0.25 -19.09
C VAL A 201 -20.44 -0.87 -18.31
N LEU A 202 -21.75 -1.05 -18.52
CA LEU A 202 -22.56 -2.13 -17.95
C LEU A 202 -22.47 -3.45 -18.74
N LEU A 203 -21.49 -3.59 -19.64
CA LEU A 203 -21.25 -4.80 -20.44
C LEU A 203 -22.44 -5.26 -21.27
N HIS A 204 -23.34 -4.34 -21.65
CA HIS A 204 -24.59 -4.60 -22.34
C HIS A 204 -25.54 -5.55 -21.57
N LEU A 205 -25.37 -5.67 -20.26
CA LEU A 205 -26.27 -6.43 -19.40
C LEU A 205 -27.54 -5.61 -19.11
N PRO A 206 -28.69 -6.25 -18.91
CA PRO A 206 -29.85 -5.62 -18.29
C PRO A 206 -29.49 -5.02 -16.94
N ASN A 207 -30.16 -3.95 -16.52
CA ASN A 207 -29.87 -3.22 -15.29
C ASN A 207 -29.90 -4.14 -14.06
N ALA A 208 -30.87 -5.04 -13.98
CA ALA A 208 -30.98 -5.98 -12.86
C ALA A 208 -29.77 -6.93 -12.76
N ASP A 209 -29.28 -7.42 -13.90
CA ASP A 209 -28.13 -8.31 -13.95
C ASP A 209 -26.83 -7.55 -13.68
N ALA A 210 -26.72 -6.32 -14.21
CA ALA A 210 -25.56 -5.45 -13.99
C ALA A 210 -25.43 -5.01 -12.53
N ASP A 211 -26.53 -4.65 -11.88
CA ASP A 211 -26.59 -4.29 -10.45
C ASP A 211 -26.19 -5.49 -9.57
N TRP A 212 -26.79 -6.66 -9.84
CA TRP A 212 -26.47 -7.88 -9.09
C TRP A 212 -25.00 -8.29 -9.26
N LEU A 213 -24.51 -8.34 -10.50
CA LEU A 213 -23.12 -8.70 -10.79
C LEU A 213 -22.15 -7.68 -10.20
N GLY A 214 -22.45 -6.39 -10.35
CA GLY A 214 -21.66 -5.30 -9.80
C GLY A 214 -21.50 -5.42 -8.29
N ASN A 215 -22.62 -5.57 -7.58
CA ASN A 215 -22.61 -5.73 -6.13
C ASN A 215 -21.86 -7.00 -5.70
N ALA A 216 -22.08 -8.13 -6.38
CA ALA A 216 -21.41 -9.39 -6.08
C ALA A 216 -19.89 -9.30 -6.27
N VAL A 217 -19.42 -8.64 -7.33
CA VAL A 217 -17.99 -8.42 -7.59
C VAL A 217 -17.41 -7.46 -6.53
N GLY A 218 -18.12 -6.37 -6.23
CA GLY A 218 -17.75 -5.41 -5.19
C GLY A 218 -17.50 -6.07 -3.84
N ASP A 219 -18.52 -6.77 -3.34
CA ASP A 219 -18.50 -7.45 -2.05
C ASP A 219 -17.40 -8.52 -2.00
N PHE A 220 -17.22 -9.30 -3.08
CA PHE A 220 -16.19 -10.32 -3.13
C PHE A 220 -14.78 -9.74 -3.03
N MET A 221 -14.49 -8.68 -3.78
CA MET A 221 -13.15 -8.07 -3.79
C MET A 221 -12.80 -7.45 -2.43
N TRP A 222 -13.72 -6.70 -1.83
CA TRP A 222 -13.54 -6.15 -0.48
C TRP A 222 -13.57 -7.21 0.63
N THR A 223 -14.09 -8.40 0.37
CA THR A 223 -13.95 -9.55 1.29
C THR A 223 -12.58 -10.20 1.19
N VAL A 224 -12.01 -10.29 -0.02
CA VAL A 224 -10.68 -10.88 -0.25
C VAL A 224 -9.56 -9.99 0.29
N GLU A 225 -9.71 -8.67 0.20
CA GLU A 225 -8.67 -7.71 0.61
C GLU A 225 -8.19 -7.88 2.07
N PRO A 226 -9.07 -7.96 3.10
CA PRO A 226 -8.66 -8.23 4.48
C PRO A 226 -7.86 -9.52 4.65
N ILE A 227 -8.18 -10.56 3.88
CA ILE A 227 -7.45 -11.84 3.93
C ILE A 227 -6.01 -11.63 3.44
N VAL A 228 -5.82 -10.87 2.37
CA VAL A 228 -4.49 -10.52 1.85
C VAL A 228 -3.73 -9.66 2.85
N ILE A 229 -4.38 -8.66 3.47
CA ILE A 229 -3.78 -7.80 4.50
C ILE A 229 -3.28 -8.64 5.68
N LEU A 230 -4.13 -9.51 6.22
CA LEU A 230 -3.79 -10.34 7.38
C LEU A 230 -2.78 -11.44 7.06
N GLY A 231 -2.77 -11.96 5.82
CA GLY A 231 -1.82 -12.96 5.36
C GLY A 231 -0.44 -12.41 5.00
N SER A 232 -0.35 -11.14 4.61
CA SER A 232 0.89 -10.51 4.14
C SER A 232 2.07 -10.58 5.12
N PRO A 233 1.89 -10.34 6.44
CA PRO A 233 2.97 -10.49 7.41
C PRO A 233 3.56 -11.90 7.46
N LEU A 234 2.74 -12.94 7.27
CA LEU A 234 3.21 -14.34 7.28
C LEU A 234 4.13 -14.62 6.09
N VAL A 235 3.78 -14.09 4.92
CA VAL A 235 4.61 -14.21 3.72
C VAL A 235 5.92 -13.43 3.87
N ALA A 236 5.86 -12.18 4.35
CA ALA A 236 7.06 -11.38 4.63
C ALA A 236 8.01 -12.07 5.63
N GLN A 237 7.47 -12.67 6.70
CA GLN A 237 8.27 -13.44 7.66
C GLN A 237 8.88 -14.71 7.06
N SER A 238 8.23 -15.36 6.09
CA SER A 238 8.80 -16.52 5.42
C SER A 238 10.05 -16.16 4.60
N ILE A 239 10.00 -15.02 3.89
CA ILE A 239 11.13 -14.49 3.11
C ILE A 239 12.34 -14.21 4.02
N THR A 240 12.13 -13.59 5.17
CA THR A 240 13.22 -13.28 6.11
C THR A 240 13.75 -14.51 6.83
N LYS A 241 12.90 -15.48 7.19
CA LYS A 241 13.32 -16.75 7.82
C LYS A 241 14.16 -17.61 6.89
N ASP A 242 13.78 -17.71 5.62
CA ASP A 242 14.53 -18.47 4.62
C ASP A 242 15.93 -17.89 4.41
N ALA A 243 16.09 -16.57 4.49
CA ALA A 243 17.38 -15.92 4.45
C ALA A 243 18.24 -16.25 5.69
N ARG A 244 17.69 -16.08 6.90
CA ARG A 244 18.40 -16.43 8.16
C ARG A 244 18.79 -17.92 8.22
N LYS A 245 18.06 -18.81 7.56
CA LYS A 245 18.40 -20.23 7.47
C LYS A 245 19.60 -20.48 6.55
N LYS A 246 19.75 -19.72 5.47
CA LYS A 246 20.92 -19.80 4.57
C LYS A 246 22.19 -19.31 5.26
N GLU A 247 22.08 -18.24 6.05
CA GLU A 247 23.19 -17.70 6.86
C GLU A 247 23.75 -18.73 7.86
N LYS A 248 22.90 -19.54 8.50
CA LYS A 248 23.35 -20.56 9.48
C LYS A 248 24.02 -21.80 8.86
N VAL A 249 23.94 -21.98 7.54
CA VAL A 249 24.44 -23.16 6.83
C VAL A 249 25.74 -22.85 6.07
N ALA A 250 26.04 -21.57 5.83
CA ALA A 250 27.29 -21.08 5.24
C ALA A 250 28.40 -20.93 6.29
#